data_AF-A0A1I8FUP2-F1
#
_entry.id   AF-A0A1I8FUP2-F1
#
_cell.length_a   1.000
_cell.length_b   1.000
_cell.length_c   1.000
_cell.angle_alpha   90.00
_cell.angle_beta   90.00
_cell.angle_gamma   90.00
#
_symmetry.space_group_name_H-M   'P 1'
#
loop_
_entity.id
_entity.type
_entity.pdbx_description
1 polymer ?
#
loop_
_entity_poly.entity_id
_entity_poly.type
_entity_poly.pdbx_seq_one_letter_code
_entity_poly.pdbx_strand_id
1 'polypeptide(L)'
;PDADPKLLASHLRALTSLIASAASSAAESAASADYPTVCWLRRSTSIEIRRLTRPPLLRKLAGRVMSFNVRDPLMKFVTGVDLVLAELQRWEAVASHEVSLMTELRQLSGVIIEWRRMELNRKLESCSSWKACLDHCQWRFRQSAARWLLPLAGILNDCTQPAQKCNASQLCQSLCQFLDRASLGDFSARLDCVGLLERLSDDWLLDDQCRSVLANARAYYAQYLPAVAAAARERRAGDFIKIVKWSDMNFWSVRASVDRSHRAVLKAVKQLEELLRESALSAGCFSLPESANHKSTNSDVDLSEGDEVAHFATQLTAELAKPTTVVVSSELAKFEAEFLPRSPQLAERIRRLAPTSAASEAAAAVTSSVSGVAELCQRIVESSRQLRDMAPEQTDSRERYERQASQIQRLKRKALSDLFKTLQQAGLSYRKGRLAALSSLDEHRCLLFSFASFHQRDCHAGQHLLRGMHRRLAMTSTLTGGACTKELGLDGIERCDGFSLHLQRLLADLCRL
;
A
#
# COMPACT_ATOMS: atom_id res chain seq x y z
N PRO A 1 36.75 8.79 -58.48
CA PRO A 1 36.24 8.54 -59.84
C PRO A 1 36.10 7.05 -60.12
N ASP A 2 37.04 6.20 -59.69
CA ASP A 2 37.01 4.78 -60.10
C ASP A 2 36.87 3.82 -58.91
N ALA A 3 35.69 3.77 -58.30
CA ALA A 3 35.26 2.56 -57.62
C ALA A 3 34.15 1.98 -58.48
N ASP A 4 34.46 0.87 -59.14
CA ASP A 4 33.54 0.18 -60.05
C ASP A 4 32.21 -0.05 -59.30
N PRO A 5 31.09 0.56 -59.73
CA PRO A 5 29.85 0.52 -58.97
C PRO A 5 29.39 -0.92 -58.72
N LYS A 6 29.73 -1.84 -59.63
CA LYS A 6 29.52 -3.30 -59.50
C LYS A 6 30.27 -3.92 -58.32
N LEU A 7 31.51 -3.49 -58.08
CA LEU A 7 32.33 -3.91 -56.92
C LEU A 7 31.78 -3.34 -55.62
N LEU A 8 31.24 -2.13 -55.66
CA LEU A 8 30.58 -1.55 -54.48
C LEU A 8 29.29 -2.31 -54.16
N ALA A 9 28.48 -2.66 -55.16
CA ALA A 9 27.31 -3.53 -54.99
C ALA A 9 27.67 -4.87 -54.35
N SER A 10 28.71 -5.53 -54.83
CA SER A 10 29.08 -6.86 -54.33
C SER A 10 29.47 -6.82 -52.86
N HIS A 11 30.26 -5.82 -52.45
CA HIS A 11 30.60 -5.60 -51.04
C HIS A 11 29.37 -5.24 -50.19
N LEU A 12 28.42 -4.47 -50.74
CA LEU A 12 27.17 -4.15 -50.05
C LEU A 12 26.29 -5.38 -49.88
N ARG A 13 26.16 -6.25 -50.90
CA ARG A 13 25.42 -7.53 -50.82
C ARG A 13 26.02 -8.51 -49.81
N ALA A 14 27.35 -8.61 -49.78
CA ALA A 14 28.04 -9.42 -48.79
C ALA A 14 27.81 -8.87 -47.38
N LEU A 15 27.84 -7.55 -47.20
CA LEU A 15 27.58 -6.93 -45.90
C LEU A 15 26.12 -7.10 -45.45
N THR A 16 25.13 -6.94 -46.33
CA THR A 16 23.70 -7.08 -45.99
C THR A 16 23.34 -8.52 -45.62
N SER A 17 23.80 -9.50 -46.39
CA SER A 17 23.59 -10.92 -46.09
C SER A 17 24.23 -11.33 -44.76
N LEU A 18 25.42 -10.82 -44.48
CA LEU A 18 26.09 -11.05 -43.20
C LEU A 18 25.39 -10.36 -42.02
N ILE A 19 24.86 -9.14 -42.20
CA ILE A 19 24.06 -8.48 -41.16
C ILE A 19 22.74 -9.22 -40.94
N ALA A 20 22.07 -9.67 -42.01
CA ALA A 20 20.84 -10.45 -41.90
C ALA A 20 21.08 -11.80 -41.20
N SER A 21 22.17 -12.49 -41.53
CA SER A 21 22.58 -13.74 -40.87
C SER A 21 22.99 -13.52 -39.41
N ALA A 22 23.76 -12.46 -39.11
CA ALA A 22 24.12 -12.11 -37.74
C ALA A 22 22.91 -11.69 -36.89
N ALA A 23 21.95 -11.01 -37.50
CA ALA A 23 20.70 -10.63 -36.86
C ALA A 23 19.80 -11.85 -36.59
N SER A 24 19.61 -12.74 -37.56
CA SER A 24 18.87 -13.99 -37.38
C SER A 24 19.52 -14.88 -36.30
N SER A 25 20.84 -15.06 -36.36
CA SER A 25 21.59 -15.83 -35.35
C SER A 25 21.57 -15.19 -33.95
N ALA A 26 21.62 -13.86 -33.84
CA ALA A 26 21.52 -13.18 -32.54
C ALA A 26 20.15 -13.34 -31.89
N ALA A 27 19.07 -13.42 -32.69
CA ALA A 27 17.73 -13.68 -32.19
C ALA A 27 17.55 -15.12 -31.70
N GLU A 28 18.10 -16.09 -32.42
CA GLU A 28 18.14 -17.51 -32.00
C GLU A 28 19.09 -17.73 -30.82
N SER A 29 20.20 -16.98 -30.76
CA SER A 29 21.23 -17.14 -29.72
C SER A 29 20.87 -16.52 -28.37
N ALA A 30 19.94 -15.57 -28.34
CA ALA A 30 19.29 -15.15 -27.10
C ALA A 30 18.54 -16.33 -26.41
N ALA A 31 18.27 -17.42 -27.15
CA ALA A 31 17.75 -18.68 -26.62
C ALA A 31 18.80 -19.80 -26.50
N SER A 32 19.92 -19.77 -27.24
CA SER A 32 21.01 -20.76 -27.11
C SER A 32 22.40 -20.18 -27.44
N ALA A 33 23.33 -20.29 -26.51
CA ALA A 33 24.61 -19.57 -26.55
C ALA A 33 25.66 -20.16 -27.51
N ASP A 34 25.48 -20.04 -28.83
CA ASP A 34 26.51 -20.42 -29.82
C ASP A 34 27.45 -19.24 -30.18
N TYR A 35 28.45 -19.06 -29.32
CA TYR A 35 29.51 -18.05 -29.41
C TYR A 35 30.40 -18.10 -30.69
N PRO A 36 30.74 -19.27 -31.28
CA PRO A 36 31.65 -19.37 -32.43
C PRO A 36 31.09 -18.74 -33.72
N THR A 37 29.79 -18.89 -33.95
CA THR A 37 29.09 -18.42 -35.16
C THR A 37 29.06 -16.90 -35.21
N VAL A 38 28.79 -16.25 -34.06
CA VAL A 38 28.82 -14.79 -33.90
C VAL A 38 30.22 -14.23 -34.12
N CYS A 39 31.27 -14.91 -33.62
CA CYS A 39 32.66 -14.51 -33.83
C CYS A 39 33.10 -14.62 -35.30
N TRP A 40 32.69 -15.68 -36.01
CA TRP A 40 32.97 -15.84 -37.45
C TRP A 40 32.25 -14.78 -38.28
N LEU A 41 30.96 -14.56 -38.03
CA LEU A 41 30.15 -13.51 -38.67
C LEU A 41 30.76 -12.12 -38.44
N ARG A 42 31.25 -11.83 -37.23
CA ARG A 42 31.92 -10.57 -36.87
C ARG A 42 33.25 -10.37 -37.61
N ARG A 43 34.00 -11.45 -37.85
CA ARG A 43 35.28 -11.40 -38.57
C ARG A 43 35.07 -11.20 -40.08
N SER A 44 34.13 -11.95 -40.67
CA SER A 44 33.75 -11.83 -42.08
C SER A 44 33.13 -10.47 -42.40
N THR A 45 32.25 -9.96 -41.55
CA THR A 45 31.69 -8.59 -41.70
C THR A 45 32.75 -7.51 -41.55
N SER A 46 33.69 -7.65 -40.61
CA SER A 46 34.76 -6.65 -40.43
C SER A 46 35.68 -6.54 -41.64
N ILE A 47 35.92 -7.66 -42.34
CA ILE A 47 36.68 -7.69 -43.59
C ILE A 47 35.91 -6.94 -44.69
N GLU A 48 34.61 -7.19 -44.81
CA GLU A 48 33.78 -6.58 -45.85
C GLU A 48 33.50 -5.08 -45.59
N ILE A 49 33.33 -4.68 -44.32
CA ILE A 49 33.22 -3.29 -43.86
C ILE A 49 34.50 -2.49 -44.22
N ARG A 50 35.68 -3.11 -44.12
CA ARG A 50 36.96 -2.47 -44.52
C ARG A 50 37.06 -2.24 -46.02
N ARG A 51 36.40 -3.05 -46.84
CA ARG A 51 36.39 -2.98 -48.31
C ARG A 51 35.41 -1.95 -48.88
N LEU A 52 34.45 -1.46 -48.10
CA LEU A 52 33.45 -0.47 -48.53
C LEU A 52 33.98 0.96 -48.56
N THR A 53 34.65 1.39 -49.63
CA THR A 53 35.29 2.72 -49.78
C THR A 53 34.33 3.91 -49.63
N ARG A 54 33.03 3.75 -49.94
CA ARG A 54 31.94 4.74 -49.79
C ARG A 54 30.60 4.00 -49.62
N PRO A 55 29.56 4.51 -48.94
CA PRO A 55 29.47 5.74 -48.16
C PRO A 55 30.02 5.58 -46.72
N PRO A 56 30.70 6.60 -46.17
CA PRO A 56 31.36 6.53 -44.85
C PRO A 56 30.38 6.35 -43.69
N LEU A 57 29.12 6.78 -43.85
CA LEU A 57 28.08 6.65 -42.83
C LEU A 57 27.63 5.19 -42.66
N LEU A 58 27.40 4.48 -43.76
CA LEU A 58 27.03 3.07 -43.72
C LEU A 58 28.10 2.21 -43.04
N ARG A 59 29.38 2.47 -43.35
CA ARG A 59 30.52 1.79 -42.72
C ARG A 59 30.53 1.99 -41.20
N LYS A 60 30.29 3.22 -40.74
CA LYS A 60 30.22 3.57 -39.31
C LYS A 60 29.01 2.90 -38.63
N LEU A 61 27.84 2.90 -39.28
CA LEU A 61 26.62 2.30 -38.74
C LEU A 61 26.75 0.78 -38.64
N ALA A 62 27.18 0.10 -39.70
CA ALA A 62 27.41 -1.35 -39.70
C ALA A 62 28.47 -1.76 -38.66
N GLY A 63 29.59 -1.03 -38.59
CA GLY A 63 30.62 -1.27 -37.58
C GLY A 63 30.11 -1.11 -36.13
N ARG A 64 29.16 -0.20 -35.90
CA ARG A 64 28.54 0.02 -34.59
C ARG A 64 27.52 -1.06 -34.23
N VAL A 65 26.74 -1.55 -35.18
CA VAL A 65 25.82 -2.69 -34.94
C VAL A 65 26.60 -3.95 -34.58
N MET A 66 27.69 -4.22 -35.31
CA MET A 66 28.57 -5.37 -35.03
C MET A 66 29.41 -5.20 -33.76
N SER A 67 29.40 -4.03 -33.12
CA SER A 67 30.07 -3.80 -31.84
C SER A 67 29.17 -4.05 -30.61
N PHE A 68 27.88 -4.27 -30.81
CA PHE A 68 26.94 -4.55 -29.71
C PHE A 68 27.23 -5.90 -29.04
N ASN A 69 26.92 -5.97 -27.74
CA ASN A 69 27.06 -7.17 -26.93
C ASN A 69 25.76 -7.99 -27.00
N VAL A 70 25.84 -9.32 -26.87
CA VAL A 70 24.67 -10.21 -26.81
C VAL A 70 23.73 -9.84 -25.64
N ARG A 71 24.25 -9.21 -24.57
CA ARG A 71 23.45 -8.71 -23.43
C ARG A 71 22.73 -7.38 -23.69
N ASP A 72 22.96 -6.73 -24.82
CA ASP A 72 22.30 -5.47 -25.15
C ASP A 72 20.80 -5.69 -25.45
N PRO A 73 19.92 -4.72 -25.16
CA PRO A 73 18.49 -4.86 -25.41
C PRO A 73 18.19 -4.94 -26.91
N LEU A 74 17.24 -5.81 -27.30
CA LEU A 74 16.83 -6.05 -28.70
C LEU A 74 16.55 -4.76 -29.48
N MET A 75 15.93 -3.75 -28.85
CA MET A 75 15.62 -2.47 -29.50
C MET A 75 16.85 -1.69 -29.95
N LYS A 76 18.02 -1.92 -29.32
CA LYS A 76 19.30 -1.35 -29.75
C LYS A 76 19.71 -1.92 -31.12
N PHE A 77 19.53 -3.23 -31.31
CA PHE A 77 19.78 -3.92 -32.57
C PHE A 77 18.77 -3.52 -33.65
N VAL A 78 17.47 -3.52 -33.33
CA VAL A 78 16.41 -3.07 -34.26
C VAL A 78 16.69 -1.66 -34.76
N THR A 79 17.02 -0.72 -33.87
CA THR A 79 17.34 0.66 -34.25
C THR A 79 18.58 0.75 -35.10
N GLY A 80 19.63 -0.03 -34.77
CA GLY A 80 20.87 -0.07 -35.54
C GLY A 80 20.68 -0.61 -36.96
N VAL A 81 19.94 -1.71 -37.12
CA VAL A 81 19.65 -2.32 -38.42
C VAL A 81 18.68 -1.46 -39.25
N ASP A 82 17.71 -0.79 -38.63
CA ASP A 82 16.80 0.17 -39.29
C ASP A 82 17.56 1.39 -39.85
N LEU A 83 18.57 1.89 -39.13
CA LEU A 83 19.45 2.96 -39.63
C LEU A 83 20.32 2.51 -40.82
N VAL A 84 20.82 1.27 -40.79
CA VAL A 84 21.55 0.66 -41.90
C VAL A 84 20.63 0.50 -43.12
N LEU A 85 19.42 0.00 -42.92
CA LEU A 85 18.42 -0.18 -43.97
C LEU A 85 18.05 1.17 -44.62
N ALA A 86 17.82 2.21 -43.82
CA ALA A 86 17.49 3.55 -44.33
C ALA A 86 18.59 4.14 -45.22
N GLU A 87 19.86 3.92 -44.86
CA GLU A 87 20.98 4.40 -45.67
C GLU A 87 21.16 3.59 -46.96
N LEU A 88 20.92 2.28 -46.92
CA LEU A 88 20.93 1.43 -48.12
C LEU A 88 19.79 1.78 -49.08
N GLN A 89 18.60 2.12 -48.57
CA GLN A 89 17.47 2.59 -49.40
C GLN A 89 17.77 3.93 -50.09
N ARG A 90 18.47 4.85 -49.42
CA ARG A 90 18.92 6.11 -50.05
C ARG A 90 19.93 5.88 -51.15
N TRP A 91 20.83 4.92 -50.95
CA TRP A 91 21.81 4.55 -51.97
C TRP A 91 21.13 3.90 -53.18
N GLU A 92 20.18 2.99 -52.96
CA GLU A 92 19.40 2.34 -54.02
C GLU A 92 18.63 3.35 -54.89
N ALA A 93 18.10 4.41 -54.29
CA ALA A 93 17.37 5.46 -55.02
C ALA A 93 18.23 6.25 -56.02
N VAL A 94 19.56 6.23 -55.85
CA VAL A 94 20.53 6.95 -56.71
C VAL A 94 21.36 5.99 -57.56
N ALA A 95 21.30 4.68 -57.29
CA ALA A 95 22.08 3.66 -57.97
C ALA A 95 21.48 3.26 -59.33
N SER A 96 22.34 2.91 -60.29
CA SER A 96 21.92 2.34 -61.57
C SER A 96 21.31 0.94 -61.40
N HIS A 97 20.34 0.57 -62.23
CA HIS A 97 19.66 -0.73 -62.18
C HIS A 97 20.60 -1.96 -62.18
N GLU A 98 21.77 -1.88 -62.82
CA GLU A 98 22.78 -2.95 -62.84
C GLU A 98 23.37 -3.29 -61.46
N VAL A 99 23.18 -2.41 -60.48
CA VAL A 99 23.88 -2.40 -59.19
C VAL A 99 22.88 -2.47 -58.04
N SER A 100 21.62 -2.81 -58.34
CA SER A 100 20.52 -2.90 -57.38
C SER A 100 20.80 -3.89 -56.24
N LEU A 101 20.37 -3.50 -55.04
CA LEU A 101 20.40 -4.25 -53.78
C LEU A 101 18.99 -4.64 -53.30
N MET A 102 17.98 -4.60 -54.18
CA MET A 102 16.57 -4.78 -53.81
C MET A 102 16.29 -6.13 -53.10
N THR A 103 17.00 -7.22 -53.46
CA THR A 103 16.88 -8.53 -52.80
C THR A 103 17.36 -8.50 -51.36
N GLU A 104 18.47 -7.82 -51.10
CA GLU A 104 19.11 -7.69 -49.80
C GLU A 104 18.33 -6.75 -48.87
N LEU A 105 17.81 -5.66 -49.43
CA LEU A 105 16.88 -4.76 -48.74
C LEU A 105 15.62 -5.51 -48.27
N ARG A 106 15.08 -6.43 -49.09
CA ARG A 106 13.96 -7.31 -48.71
C ARG A 106 14.31 -8.27 -47.57
N GLN A 107 15.50 -8.87 -47.57
CA GLN A 107 15.93 -9.73 -46.46
C GLN A 107 16.09 -8.94 -45.15
N LEU A 108 16.76 -7.78 -45.19
CA LEU A 108 16.94 -6.93 -44.00
C LEU A 108 15.61 -6.41 -43.46
N SER A 109 14.69 -5.98 -44.33
CA SER A 109 13.34 -5.59 -43.91
C SER A 109 12.53 -6.76 -43.33
N GLY A 110 12.70 -7.98 -43.85
CA GLY A 110 12.11 -9.20 -43.31
C GLY A 110 12.55 -9.47 -41.87
N VAL A 111 13.85 -9.40 -41.60
CA VAL A 111 14.41 -9.56 -40.24
C VAL A 111 13.90 -8.49 -39.28
N ILE A 112 13.81 -7.23 -39.71
CA ILE A 112 13.22 -6.17 -38.87
C ILE A 112 11.74 -6.42 -38.61
N ILE A 113 10.99 -6.91 -39.59
CA ILE A 113 9.58 -7.28 -39.41
C ILE A 113 9.46 -8.43 -38.42
N GLU A 114 10.30 -9.47 -38.52
CA GLU A 114 10.32 -10.59 -37.58
C GLU A 114 10.65 -10.14 -36.16
N TRP A 115 11.66 -9.28 -35.98
CA TRP A 115 12.01 -8.72 -34.68
C TRP A 115 10.91 -7.85 -34.09
N ARG A 116 10.27 -7.00 -34.92
CA ARG A 116 9.12 -6.19 -34.51
C ARG A 116 7.88 -7.05 -34.25
N ARG A 117 7.70 -8.16 -34.97
CA ARG A 117 6.65 -9.15 -34.71
C ARG A 117 6.92 -9.92 -33.43
N MET A 118 8.15 -10.32 -33.15
CA MET A 118 8.51 -10.93 -31.86
C MET A 118 8.26 -9.95 -30.73
N GLU A 119 8.56 -8.66 -30.92
CA GLU A 119 8.24 -7.63 -29.95
C GLU A 119 6.73 -7.50 -29.71
N LEU A 120 5.91 -7.57 -30.77
CA LEU A 120 4.45 -7.50 -30.69
C LEU A 120 3.79 -8.79 -30.20
N ASN A 121 4.26 -9.97 -30.62
CA ASN A 121 3.76 -11.28 -30.20
C ASN A 121 4.16 -11.56 -28.75
N ARG A 122 5.40 -11.24 -28.37
CA ARG A 122 5.80 -11.18 -26.96
C ARG A 122 5.07 -10.08 -26.19
N LYS A 123 4.35 -9.14 -26.82
CA LYS A 123 3.40 -8.22 -26.14
C LYS A 123 1.97 -8.77 -26.11
N LEU A 124 1.56 -9.60 -27.08
CA LEU A 124 0.20 -10.15 -27.22
C LEU A 124 -0.03 -11.43 -26.39
N GLU A 125 0.93 -12.36 -26.42
CA GLU A 125 1.01 -13.47 -25.43
C GLU A 125 1.28 -12.92 -24.03
N SER A 126 1.77 -11.68 -23.98
CA SER A 126 2.08 -10.95 -22.78
C SER A 126 1.07 -9.84 -22.48
N CYS A 127 -0.19 -10.25 -22.36
CA CYS A 127 -1.01 -9.73 -21.26
C CYS A 127 -0.26 -9.84 -19.89
N SER A 128 0.76 -10.72 -19.79
CA SER A 128 1.77 -10.77 -18.73
C SER A 128 2.81 -9.62 -18.73
N SER A 129 2.98 -8.84 -19.80
CA SER A 129 3.95 -7.73 -19.92
C SER A 129 3.33 -6.46 -19.37
N TRP A 130 2.02 -6.26 -19.53
CA TRP A 130 1.31 -5.24 -18.74
C TRP A 130 1.42 -5.54 -17.26
N LYS A 131 1.29 -6.81 -16.84
CA LYS A 131 1.56 -7.22 -15.46
C LYS A 131 3.00 -6.88 -15.05
N ALA A 132 4.00 -7.14 -15.89
CA ALA A 132 5.38 -6.72 -15.64
C ALA A 132 5.56 -5.19 -15.60
N CYS A 133 4.84 -4.41 -16.41
CA CYS A 133 4.84 -2.94 -16.36
C CYS A 133 4.17 -2.43 -15.08
N LEU A 134 3.06 -3.04 -14.66
CA LEU A 134 2.40 -2.76 -13.38
C LEU A 134 3.31 -3.11 -12.20
N ASP A 135 3.98 -4.25 -12.27
CA ASP A 135 4.95 -4.71 -11.27
C ASP A 135 6.17 -3.78 -11.26
N HIS A 136 6.59 -3.27 -12.43
CA HIS A 136 7.63 -2.26 -12.54
C HIS A 136 7.20 -0.93 -11.90
N CYS A 137 5.97 -0.46 -12.14
CA CYS A 137 5.42 0.72 -11.46
C CYS A 137 5.40 0.51 -9.94
N GLN A 138 4.88 -0.62 -9.46
CA GLN A 138 4.87 -0.97 -8.04
C GLN A 138 6.29 -1.02 -7.46
N TRP A 139 7.24 -1.60 -8.19
CA TRP A 139 8.64 -1.62 -7.80
C TRP A 139 9.22 -0.21 -7.71
N ARG A 140 8.91 0.71 -8.65
CA ARG A 140 9.34 2.11 -8.56
C ARG A 140 8.80 2.82 -7.32
N PHE A 141 7.52 2.62 -7.00
CA PHE A 141 6.91 3.16 -5.79
C PHE A 141 7.52 2.58 -4.51
N ARG A 142 7.80 1.27 -4.48
CA ARG A 142 8.54 0.62 -3.38
C ARG A 142 9.93 1.19 -3.21
N GLN A 143 10.68 1.38 -4.30
CA GLN A 143 12.00 2.00 -4.28
C GLN A 143 11.93 3.44 -3.75
N SER A 144 10.92 4.22 -4.15
CA SER A 144 10.75 5.57 -3.61
C SER A 144 10.43 5.58 -2.12
N ALA A 145 9.66 4.62 -1.61
CA ALA A 145 9.41 4.48 -0.17
C ALA A 145 10.68 4.09 0.59
N ALA A 146 11.46 3.13 0.06
CA ALA A 146 12.70 2.65 0.69
C ALA A 146 13.75 3.76 0.90
N ARG A 147 13.75 4.81 0.06
CA ARG A 147 14.63 5.98 0.24
C ARG A 147 14.41 6.70 1.57
N TRP A 148 13.24 6.54 2.20
CA TRP A 148 12.90 7.14 3.49
C TRP A 148 13.36 6.33 4.69
N LEU A 149 13.85 5.10 4.51
CA LEU A 149 14.33 4.25 5.60
C LEU A 149 15.45 4.91 6.41
N LEU A 150 16.47 5.44 5.73
CA LEU A 150 17.62 6.07 6.40
C LEU A 150 17.23 7.38 7.12
N PRO A 151 16.47 8.32 6.52
CA PRO A 151 15.95 9.48 7.24
C PRO A 151 15.13 9.11 8.48
N LEU A 152 14.24 8.11 8.39
CA LEU A 152 13.43 7.67 9.52
C LEU A 152 14.29 7.01 10.62
N ALA A 153 15.27 6.20 10.24
CA ALA A 153 16.25 5.65 11.18
C ALA A 153 17.07 6.74 11.88
N GLY A 154 17.40 7.84 11.17
CA GLY A 154 18.05 9.02 11.75
C GLY A 154 17.22 9.67 12.86
N ILE A 155 15.91 9.87 12.62
CA ILE A 155 14.99 10.43 13.63
C ILE A 155 14.92 9.52 14.87
N LEU A 156 14.91 8.20 14.66
CA LEU A 156 14.90 7.24 15.76
C LEU A 156 16.21 7.20 16.53
N ASN A 157 17.35 7.33 15.85
CA ASN A 157 18.65 7.48 16.50
C ASN A 157 18.69 8.74 17.36
N ASP A 158 18.13 9.86 16.88
CA ASP A 158 18.00 11.09 17.67
C ASP A 158 17.12 10.90 18.92
N CYS A 159 16.14 9.98 18.89
CA CYS A 159 15.35 9.60 20.07
C CYS A 159 16.14 8.78 21.10
N THR A 160 17.25 8.14 20.72
CA THR A 160 18.10 7.37 21.65
C THR A 160 19.16 8.22 22.34
N GLN A 161 19.49 9.38 21.77
CA GLN A 161 20.56 10.23 22.29
C GLN A 161 20.05 11.10 23.45
N PRO A 162 20.64 11.00 24.66
CA PRO A 162 20.19 11.79 25.82
C PRO A 162 20.43 13.30 25.66
N ALA A 163 21.31 13.71 24.74
CA ALA A 163 21.60 15.11 24.44
C ALA A 163 20.60 15.76 23.46
N GLN A 164 19.81 14.95 22.74
CA GLN A 164 18.90 15.40 21.69
C GLN A 164 17.45 15.32 22.19
N LYS A 165 16.66 16.37 21.93
CA LYS A 165 15.28 16.54 22.45
C LYS A 165 14.21 15.81 21.61
N CYS A 166 14.56 14.74 20.90
CA CYS A 166 13.58 14.06 20.04
C CYS A 166 12.64 13.21 20.88
N ASN A 167 11.52 13.82 21.28
CA ASN A 167 10.51 13.18 22.12
C ASN A 167 9.57 12.30 21.28
N ALA A 168 8.83 11.40 21.94
CA ALA A 168 7.77 10.59 21.35
C ALA A 168 6.76 11.40 20.52
N SER A 169 6.51 12.66 20.88
CA SER A 169 5.64 13.58 20.13
C SER A 169 6.22 14.01 18.78
N GLN A 170 7.51 14.30 18.70
CA GLN A 170 8.18 14.67 17.45
C GLN A 170 8.26 13.46 16.51
N LEU A 171 8.52 12.28 17.07
CA LEU A 171 8.46 11.02 16.34
C LEU A 171 7.05 10.77 15.79
N CYS A 172 6.02 10.91 16.63
CA CYS A 172 4.62 10.75 16.21
C CYS A 172 4.26 11.71 15.07
N GLN A 173 4.60 12.99 15.19
CA GLN A 173 4.33 13.99 14.15
C GLN A 173 5.03 13.63 12.83
N SER A 174 6.29 13.21 12.90
CA SER A 174 7.07 12.81 11.72
C SER A 174 6.49 11.58 11.03
N LEU A 175 6.07 10.57 11.80
CA LEU A 175 5.41 9.36 11.28
C LEU A 175 4.04 9.67 10.67
N CYS A 176 3.23 10.51 11.33
CA CYS A 176 1.93 10.94 10.80
C CYS A 176 2.11 11.71 9.50
N GLN A 177 3.05 12.65 9.43
CA GLN A 177 3.35 13.36 8.19
C GLN A 177 3.84 12.44 7.07
N PHE A 178 4.65 11.42 7.40
CA PHE A 178 5.15 10.44 6.46
C PHE A 178 4.04 9.54 5.89
N LEU A 179 3.11 9.09 6.74
CA LEU A 179 2.03 8.19 6.36
C LEU A 179 0.80 8.94 5.78
N ASP A 180 0.49 10.15 6.26
CA ASP A 180 -0.59 10.97 5.71
C ASP A 180 -0.29 11.44 4.28
N ARG A 181 0.99 11.64 3.94
CA ARG A 181 1.47 11.99 2.60
C ARG A 181 1.77 10.78 1.71
N ALA A 182 1.37 9.60 2.13
CA ALA A 182 1.53 8.40 1.32
C ALA A 182 0.56 8.40 0.13
N SER A 183 1.07 7.96 -1.01
CA SER A 183 0.29 7.77 -2.23
C SER A 183 -0.33 6.39 -2.28
N LEU A 184 -1.36 6.20 -3.11
CA LEU A 184 -1.96 4.87 -3.33
C LEU A 184 -0.92 3.82 -3.77
N GLY A 185 0.11 4.25 -4.51
CA GLY A 185 1.17 3.38 -5.03
C GLY A 185 2.20 2.94 -3.98
N ASP A 186 2.54 3.79 -3.01
CA ASP A 186 3.64 3.55 -2.06
C ASP A 186 3.19 3.35 -0.60
N PHE A 187 1.90 3.49 -0.29
CA PHE A 187 1.35 3.33 1.06
C PHE A 187 1.78 2.03 1.76
N SER A 188 1.60 0.88 1.11
CA SER A 188 2.01 -0.42 1.64
C SER A 188 3.52 -0.47 1.93
N ALA A 189 4.34 0.03 1.01
CA ALA A 189 5.79 0.05 1.15
C ALA A 189 6.26 0.99 2.27
N ARG A 190 5.59 2.12 2.49
CA ARG A 190 5.88 3.02 3.62
C ARG A 190 5.54 2.37 4.95
N LEU A 191 4.43 1.64 5.04
CA LEU A 191 4.10 0.84 6.22
C LEU A 191 5.12 -0.28 6.46
N ASP A 192 5.59 -0.95 5.41
CA ASP A 192 6.67 -1.93 5.52
C ASP A 192 7.96 -1.31 6.05
N CYS A 193 8.26 -0.05 5.69
CA CYS A 193 9.40 0.68 6.23
C CYS A 193 9.27 0.91 7.74
N VAL A 194 8.12 1.40 8.20
CA VAL A 194 7.84 1.57 9.64
C VAL A 194 7.91 0.23 10.37
N GLY A 195 7.38 -0.84 9.77
CA GLY A 195 7.43 -2.17 10.33
C GLY A 195 8.80 -2.85 10.34
N LEU A 196 9.70 -2.44 9.46
CA LEU A 196 11.11 -2.83 9.55
C LEU A 196 11.78 -2.12 10.71
N LEU A 197 11.56 -0.82 10.87
CA LEU A 197 12.13 -0.02 11.97
C LEU A 197 11.61 -0.47 13.33
N GLU A 198 10.33 -0.82 13.44
CA GLU A 198 9.74 -1.43 14.64
C GLU A 198 10.49 -2.71 15.05
N ARG A 199 10.72 -3.64 14.10
CA ARG A 199 11.46 -4.88 14.39
C ARG A 199 12.93 -4.63 14.76
N LEU A 200 13.55 -3.61 14.16
CA LEU A 200 14.92 -3.23 14.50
C LEU A 200 15.00 -2.45 15.83
N SER A 201 13.89 -1.88 16.29
CA SER A 201 13.84 -1.10 17.54
C SER A 201 14.01 -1.95 18.80
N ASP A 202 13.90 -3.28 18.69
CA ASP A 202 14.19 -4.19 19.79
C ASP A 202 15.69 -4.21 20.11
N ASP A 203 16.55 -4.08 19.10
CA ASP A 203 18.01 -4.01 19.25
C ASP A 203 18.48 -2.60 19.66
N TRP A 204 17.61 -1.60 19.57
CA TRP A 204 17.94 -0.20 19.84
C TRP A 204 17.52 0.17 21.27
N LEU A 205 18.30 1.00 21.93
CA LEU A 205 17.99 1.57 23.27
C LEU A 205 16.91 2.67 23.18
N LEU A 206 15.86 2.41 22.41
CA LEU A 206 14.71 3.30 22.27
C LEU A 206 13.90 3.31 23.57
N ASP A 207 13.46 4.50 23.96
CA ASP A 207 12.50 4.66 25.06
C ASP A 207 11.18 3.91 24.74
N ASP A 208 10.56 3.35 25.77
CA ASP A 208 9.35 2.54 25.62
C ASP A 208 8.19 3.32 25.01
N GLN A 209 8.12 4.64 25.25
CA GLN A 209 7.13 5.50 24.62
C GLN A 209 7.37 5.63 23.10
N CYS A 210 8.62 5.80 22.68
CA CYS A 210 8.96 5.89 21.26
C CYS A 210 8.73 4.56 20.54
N ARG A 211 9.05 3.42 21.18
CA ARG A 211 8.73 2.09 20.67
C ARG A 211 7.22 1.91 20.54
N SER A 212 6.46 2.32 21.55
CA SER A 212 4.99 2.30 21.51
C SER A 212 4.45 3.17 20.38
N VAL A 213 4.99 4.37 20.15
CA VAL A 213 4.57 5.25 19.06
C VAL A 213 4.80 4.63 17.69
N LEU A 214 5.99 4.06 17.46
CA LEU A 214 6.34 3.38 16.21
C LEU A 214 5.35 2.27 15.89
N ALA A 215 5.16 1.41 16.89
CA ALA A 215 4.23 0.31 16.81
C ALA A 215 2.84 0.91 16.54
N ASN A 216 2.25 1.64 17.50
CA ASN A 216 0.89 2.20 17.43
C ASN A 216 0.53 2.92 16.13
N ALA A 217 1.45 3.72 15.58
CA ALA A 217 1.27 4.33 14.27
C ALA A 217 1.11 3.28 13.16
N ARG A 218 1.96 2.25 13.13
CA ARG A 218 1.89 1.18 12.14
C ARG A 218 0.52 0.48 12.13
N ALA A 219 0.02 -0.06 13.24
CA ALA A 219 -1.29 -0.75 13.17
C ALA A 219 -2.45 0.22 12.93
N TYR A 220 -2.36 1.46 13.43
CA TYR A 220 -3.38 2.46 13.12
C TYR A 220 -3.49 2.73 11.62
N TYR A 221 -2.37 2.85 10.89
CA TYR A 221 -2.43 3.05 9.45
C TYR A 221 -2.65 1.75 8.67
N ALA A 222 -2.28 0.59 9.24
CA ALA A 222 -2.52 -0.72 8.62
C ALA A 222 -4.01 -1.01 8.41
N GLN A 223 -4.91 -0.47 9.24
CA GLN A 223 -6.36 -0.65 9.07
C GLN A 223 -6.90 -0.12 7.73
N TYR A 224 -6.20 0.84 7.09
CA TYR A 224 -6.59 1.40 5.80
C TYR A 224 -6.02 0.64 4.60
N LEU A 225 -5.14 -0.35 4.82
CA LEU A 225 -4.55 -1.15 3.73
C LEU A 225 -5.59 -1.72 2.75
N PRO A 226 -6.72 -2.31 3.21
CA PRO A 226 -7.73 -2.85 2.30
C PRO A 226 -8.35 -1.77 1.40
N ALA A 227 -8.72 -0.61 1.98
CA ALA A 227 -9.33 0.50 1.26
C ALA A 227 -8.36 1.09 0.22
N VAL A 228 -7.11 1.33 0.63
CA VAL A 228 -6.05 1.83 -0.28
C VAL A 228 -5.77 0.82 -1.41
N ALA A 229 -5.74 -0.48 -1.10
CA ALA A 229 -5.52 -1.52 -2.10
C ALA A 229 -6.70 -1.67 -3.07
N ALA A 230 -7.94 -1.41 -2.62
CA ALA A 230 -9.11 -1.37 -3.47
C ALA A 230 -9.07 -0.16 -4.42
N ALA A 231 -8.87 1.05 -3.88
CA ALA A 231 -8.74 2.27 -4.69
C ALA A 231 -7.60 2.15 -5.73
N ALA A 232 -6.45 1.62 -5.32
CA ALA A 232 -5.34 1.38 -6.24
C ALA A 232 -5.68 0.36 -7.35
N ARG A 233 -6.53 -0.65 -7.08
CA ARG A 233 -6.99 -1.61 -8.09
C ARG A 233 -7.98 -1.00 -9.07
N GLU A 234 -8.92 -0.19 -8.60
CA GLU A 234 -9.89 0.49 -9.47
C GLU A 234 -9.19 1.40 -10.48
N ARG A 235 -8.20 2.18 -10.03
CA ARG A 235 -7.38 3.03 -10.92
C ARG A 235 -6.58 2.21 -11.95
N ARG A 236 -6.27 0.95 -11.67
CA ARG A 236 -5.57 0.03 -12.61
C ARG A 236 -6.53 -0.60 -13.64
N ALA A 237 -7.81 -0.73 -13.31
CA ALA A 237 -8.78 -1.44 -14.14
C ALA A 237 -9.41 -0.56 -15.25
N GLY A 238 -9.40 0.76 -15.10
CA GLY A 238 -9.93 1.70 -16.09
C GLY A 238 -9.15 1.70 -17.41
N ASP A 239 -9.73 1.11 -18.45
CA ASP A 239 -9.58 1.46 -19.88
C ASP A 239 -8.27 1.18 -20.65
N PHE A 240 -7.29 0.44 -20.12
CA PHE A 240 -6.02 0.23 -20.86
C PHE A 240 -5.90 -1.07 -21.69
N ILE A 241 -6.96 -1.89 -21.77
CA ILE A 241 -6.89 -3.26 -22.34
C ILE A 241 -7.20 -3.32 -23.85
N LYS A 242 -7.45 -2.19 -24.52
CA LYS A 242 -7.63 -2.16 -25.98
C LYS A 242 -6.37 -1.71 -26.72
N ILE A 243 -5.22 -2.34 -26.45
CA ILE A 243 -4.03 -2.11 -27.28
C ILE A 243 -4.04 -3.09 -28.45
N VAL A 244 -4.69 -2.61 -29.52
CA VAL A 244 -4.50 -2.90 -30.95
C VAL A 244 -4.32 -4.38 -31.32
N LYS A 245 -5.40 -5.00 -31.82
CA LYS A 245 -5.29 -6.13 -32.75
C LYS A 245 -4.64 -5.61 -34.04
N TRP A 246 -3.52 -6.22 -34.42
CA TRP A 246 -2.78 -5.83 -35.62
C TRP A 246 -3.28 -6.65 -36.81
N SER A 247 -3.59 -5.96 -37.90
CA SER A 247 -3.61 -6.55 -39.24
C SER A 247 -2.44 -5.96 -40.05
N ASP A 248 -1.75 -6.85 -40.77
CA ASP A 248 -1.21 -6.62 -42.13
C ASP A 248 0.31 -6.54 -42.43
N MET A 249 0.59 -7.00 -43.66
CA MET A 249 1.80 -7.55 -44.30
C MET A 249 3.04 -6.66 -44.54
N ASN A 250 3.02 -5.32 -44.36
CA ASN A 250 4.07 -4.42 -44.88
C ASN A 250 5.05 -3.89 -43.80
N PHE A 251 6.33 -3.64 -44.15
CA PHE A 251 7.37 -3.12 -43.25
C PHE A 251 6.96 -1.81 -42.57
N TRP A 252 6.45 -0.86 -43.35
CA TRP A 252 6.06 0.46 -42.87
C TRP A 252 4.82 0.41 -41.97
N SER A 253 3.88 -0.49 -42.22
CA SER A 253 2.70 -0.68 -41.35
C SER A 253 3.10 -1.31 -40.02
N VAL A 254 3.99 -2.31 -40.02
CA VAL A 254 4.53 -2.94 -38.80
C VAL A 254 5.31 -1.92 -37.97
N ARG A 255 6.16 -1.10 -38.60
CA ARG A 255 6.87 0.00 -37.93
C ARG A 255 5.92 0.97 -37.23
N ALA A 256 4.98 1.52 -37.98
CA ALA A 256 4.03 2.50 -37.46
C ALA A 256 3.15 1.91 -36.34
N SER A 257 2.77 0.64 -36.45
CA SER A 257 2.07 -0.11 -35.42
C SER A 257 2.86 -0.25 -34.12
N VAL A 258 4.12 -0.70 -34.21
CA VAL A 258 5.00 -0.81 -33.04
C VAL A 258 5.17 0.55 -32.36
N ASP A 259 5.42 1.61 -33.11
CA ASP A 259 5.61 2.96 -32.55
C ASP A 259 4.33 3.49 -31.91
N ARG A 260 3.15 3.19 -32.47
CA ARG A 260 1.86 3.51 -31.82
C ARG A 260 1.67 2.70 -30.54
N SER A 261 2.02 1.41 -30.53
CA SER A 261 1.93 0.55 -29.34
C SER A 261 2.79 1.08 -28.19
N HIS A 262 4.04 1.45 -28.46
CA HIS A 262 4.96 1.98 -27.46
C HIS A 262 4.46 3.26 -26.86
N ARG A 263 3.99 4.19 -27.70
CA ARG A 263 3.41 5.45 -27.24
C ARG A 263 2.15 5.23 -26.42
N ALA A 264 1.29 4.29 -26.84
CA ALA A 264 0.09 3.95 -26.09
C ALA A 264 0.42 3.34 -24.72
N VAL A 265 1.34 2.37 -24.65
CA VAL A 265 1.79 1.75 -23.39
C VAL A 265 2.48 2.78 -22.49
N LEU A 266 3.40 3.58 -23.03
CA LEU A 266 4.08 4.62 -22.25
C LEU A 266 3.08 5.65 -21.70
N LYS A 267 2.10 6.06 -22.51
CA LYS A 267 1.04 6.97 -22.09
C LYS A 267 0.19 6.34 -20.98
N ALA A 268 -0.21 5.07 -21.15
CA ALA A 268 -0.98 4.32 -20.17
C ALA A 268 -0.23 4.16 -18.84
N VAL A 269 1.06 3.80 -18.88
CA VAL A 269 1.92 3.67 -17.70
C VAL A 269 2.04 5.01 -16.98
N LYS A 270 2.30 6.11 -17.70
CA LYS A 270 2.41 7.45 -17.10
C LYS A 270 1.10 7.88 -16.45
N GLN A 271 -0.03 7.69 -17.12
CA GLN A 271 -1.35 7.98 -16.59
C GLN A 271 -1.64 7.17 -15.33
N LEU A 272 -1.32 5.87 -15.34
CA LEU A 272 -1.46 5.03 -14.16
C LEU A 272 -0.56 5.50 -13.01
N GLU A 273 0.70 5.84 -13.29
CA GLU A 273 1.59 6.39 -12.26
C GLU A 273 1.05 7.70 -11.67
N GLU A 274 0.48 8.58 -12.48
CA GLU A 274 -0.17 9.81 -12.02
C GLU A 274 -1.37 9.51 -11.12
N LEU A 275 -2.24 8.57 -11.51
CA LEU A 275 -3.37 8.14 -10.69
C LEU A 275 -2.91 7.50 -9.36
N LEU A 276 -1.82 6.72 -9.38
CA LEU A 276 -1.27 6.09 -8.18
C LEU A 276 -0.49 7.06 -7.29
N ARG A 277 -0.08 8.23 -7.79
CA ARG A 277 0.56 9.30 -7.00
C ARG A 277 -0.45 10.10 -6.17
N GLU A 278 -1.74 9.99 -6.45
CA GLU A 278 -2.79 10.56 -5.62
C GLU A 278 -2.60 10.11 -4.16
N SER A 279 -2.68 11.03 -3.19
CA SER A 279 -2.51 10.69 -1.78
C SER A 279 -3.69 9.84 -1.30
N ALA A 280 -3.41 8.86 -0.45
CA ALA A 280 -4.46 8.02 0.15
C ALA A 280 -5.51 8.87 0.91
N LEU A 281 -5.07 9.98 1.50
CA LEU A 281 -5.91 10.95 2.17
C LEU A 281 -6.85 11.68 1.19
N SER A 282 -6.33 12.16 0.05
CA SER A 282 -7.14 12.83 -0.99
C SER A 282 -8.14 11.88 -1.65
N ALA A 283 -7.75 10.61 -1.82
CA ALA A 283 -8.60 9.55 -2.35
C ALA A 283 -9.67 9.08 -1.35
N GLY A 284 -9.77 9.68 -0.15
CA GLY A 284 -10.77 9.33 0.86
C GLY A 284 -10.56 7.95 1.51
N CYS A 285 -9.38 7.35 1.35
CA CYS A 285 -9.10 6.00 1.85
C CYS A 285 -8.89 5.93 3.37
N PHE A 286 -8.72 7.08 4.04
CA PHE A 286 -8.70 7.18 5.51
C PHE A 286 -10.10 7.32 6.09
N SER A 287 -11.03 6.55 5.53
CA SER A 287 -12.34 6.29 6.10
C SER A 287 -12.40 4.79 6.39
N LEU A 288 -12.78 4.42 7.60
CA LEU A 288 -13.21 3.05 7.82
C LEU A 288 -14.58 2.88 7.15
N PRO A 289 -14.83 1.76 6.46
CA PRO A 289 -16.16 1.46 5.97
C PRO A 289 -17.14 1.49 7.14
N GLU A 290 -18.07 2.46 7.15
CA GLU A 290 -19.20 2.51 8.08
C GLU A 290 -20.13 1.35 7.73
N SER A 291 -19.81 0.13 8.17
CA SER A 291 -20.63 -1.08 7.94
C SER A 291 -21.34 -1.07 6.59
N ALA A 292 -20.59 -0.78 5.51
CA ALA A 292 -21.16 -0.76 4.18
C ALA A 292 -21.16 -2.20 3.69
N ASN A 293 -22.17 -2.99 4.10
CA ASN A 293 -22.53 -4.28 3.53
C ASN A 293 -21.33 -5.02 2.93
N HIS A 294 -20.36 -5.41 3.77
CA HIS A 294 -19.31 -6.29 3.34
C HIS A 294 -19.95 -7.67 3.14
N LYS A 295 -20.43 -7.93 1.91
CA LYS A 295 -20.60 -9.29 1.41
C LYS A 295 -19.21 -9.92 1.27
N SER A 296 -18.54 -10.19 2.38
CA SER A 296 -17.44 -11.14 2.43
C SER A 296 -18.06 -12.51 2.59
N THR A 297 -17.99 -13.29 1.51
CA THR A 297 -18.16 -14.73 1.53
C THR A 297 -17.31 -15.36 2.64
N ASN A 298 -17.98 -16.18 3.45
CA ASN A 298 -17.49 -17.14 4.47
C ASN A 298 -17.53 -16.70 5.94
N SER A 299 -18.65 -17.07 6.58
CA SER A 299 -18.75 -17.79 7.86
C SER A 299 -18.35 -17.14 9.18
N ASP A 300 -18.44 -15.83 9.34
CA ASP A 300 -18.57 -15.23 10.68
C ASP A 300 -19.84 -14.37 10.72
N VAL A 301 -20.64 -14.56 11.77
CA VAL A 301 -21.94 -13.92 11.96
C VAL A 301 -21.76 -12.40 12.01
N ASP A 302 -22.44 -11.68 11.12
CA ASP A 302 -22.43 -10.22 11.06
C ASP A 302 -23.03 -9.64 12.36
N LEU A 303 -22.17 -9.29 13.32
CA LEU A 303 -22.57 -8.70 14.60
C LEU A 303 -22.66 -7.18 14.48
N SER A 304 -23.76 -6.60 14.99
CA SER A 304 -23.88 -5.15 15.21
C SER A 304 -22.75 -4.62 16.10
N GLU A 305 -22.38 -3.34 16.02
CA GLU A 305 -21.41 -2.73 16.97
C GLU A 305 -21.75 -2.99 18.45
N GLY A 306 -23.04 -3.08 18.79
CA GLY A 306 -23.49 -3.48 20.14
C GLY A 306 -23.27 -4.96 20.44
N ASP A 307 -23.45 -5.82 19.44
CA ASP A 307 -23.31 -7.28 19.58
C ASP A 307 -21.82 -7.68 19.62
N GLU A 308 -20.93 -6.95 18.94
CA GLU A 308 -19.48 -7.12 19.06
C GLU A 308 -19.00 -6.83 20.49
N VAL A 309 -19.51 -5.75 21.11
CA VAL A 309 -19.16 -5.38 22.49
C VAL A 309 -19.70 -6.39 23.49
N ALA A 310 -20.94 -6.86 23.30
CA ALA A 310 -21.53 -7.93 24.12
C ALA A 310 -20.77 -9.26 23.96
N HIS A 311 -20.36 -9.59 22.73
CA HIS A 311 -19.55 -10.78 22.47
C HIS A 311 -18.17 -10.67 23.15
N PHE A 312 -17.53 -9.51 23.06
CA PHE A 312 -16.24 -9.30 23.72
C PHE A 312 -16.37 -9.40 25.25
N ALA A 313 -17.41 -8.79 25.83
CA ALA A 313 -17.69 -8.86 27.26
C ALA A 313 -17.92 -10.31 27.73
N THR A 314 -18.65 -11.11 26.96
CA THR A 314 -18.88 -12.54 27.26
C THR A 314 -17.61 -13.37 27.14
N GLN A 315 -16.78 -13.12 26.11
CA GLN A 315 -15.46 -13.78 25.99
C GLN A 315 -14.55 -13.44 27.17
N LEU A 316 -14.48 -12.16 27.55
CA LEU A 316 -13.61 -11.70 28.64
C LEU A 316 -14.08 -12.24 30.00
N THR A 317 -15.40 -12.31 30.19
CA THR A 317 -16.02 -12.97 31.36
C THR A 317 -15.69 -14.46 31.41
N ALA A 318 -15.73 -15.14 30.27
CA ALA A 318 -15.37 -16.55 30.17
C ALA A 318 -13.88 -16.79 30.46
N GLU A 319 -12.98 -15.93 29.99
CA GLU A 319 -11.55 -16.00 30.31
C GLU A 319 -11.27 -15.74 31.79
N LEU A 320 -11.94 -14.76 32.41
CA LEU A 320 -11.83 -14.47 33.84
C LEU A 320 -12.39 -15.60 34.72
N ALA A 321 -13.36 -16.36 34.22
CA ALA A 321 -13.95 -17.49 34.91
C ALA A 321 -13.10 -18.78 34.81
N LYS A 322 -12.09 -18.83 33.93
CA LYS A 322 -11.21 -20.00 33.82
C LYS A 322 -10.32 -20.08 35.07
N PRO A 323 -10.29 -21.23 35.77
CA PRO A 323 -9.32 -21.42 36.85
C PRO A 323 -7.91 -21.34 36.26
N THR A 324 -7.03 -20.56 36.89
CA THR A 324 -5.62 -20.46 36.51
C THR A 324 -4.95 -21.82 36.66
N THR A 325 -4.99 -22.62 35.60
CA THR A 325 -4.32 -23.90 35.53
C THR A 325 -2.90 -23.61 35.04
N VAL A 326 -1.95 -23.65 35.96
CA VAL A 326 -0.53 -23.64 35.61
C VAL A 326 -0.25 -24.97 34.90
N VAL A 327 -0.31 -24.97 33.57
CA VAL A 327 0.09 -26.11 32.76
C VAL A 327 1.61 -26.10 32.71
N VAL A 328 2.25 -26.90 33.56
CA VAL A 328 3.69 -27.14 33.49
C VAL A 328 3.94 -28.06 32.30
N SER A 329 4.65 -27.56 31.28
CA SER A 329 5.09 -28.34 30.12
C SER A 329 5.82 -29.60 30.57
N SER A 330 5.64 -30.75 29.90
CA SER A 330 6.21 -32.04 30.36
C SER A 330 7.75 -32.05 30.48
N GLU A 331 8.43 -31.15 29.76
CA GLU A 331 9.89 -30.96 29.85
C GLU A 331 10.30 -30.15 31.08
N LEU A 332 9.52 -29.13 31.46
CA LEU A 332 9.70 -28.36 32.70
C LEU A 332 9.36 -29.20 33.93
N ALA A 333 8.40 -30.12 33.84
CA ALA A 333 8.04 -31.02 34.94
C ALA A 333 9.20 -31.96 35.33
N LYS A 334 10.01 -32.40 34.36
CA LYS A 334 11.22 -33.19 34.62
C LYS A 334 12.31 -32.35 35.30
N PHE A 335 12.50 -31.11 34.85
CA PHE A 335 13.47 -30.17 35.41
C PHE A 335 13.09 -29.72 36.84
N GLU A 336 11.80 -29.47 37.08
CA GLU A 336 11.26 -29.15 38.41
C GLU A 336 11.39 -30.31 39.39
N ALA A 337 11.20 -31.55 38.95
CA ALA A 337 11.35 -32.73 39.81
C ALA A 337 12.81 -32.96 40.25
N GLU A 338 13.78 -32.61 39.41
CA GLU A 338 15.22 -32.84 39.66
C GLU A 338 15.86 -31.73 40.51
N PHE A 339 15.49 -30.45 40.31
CA PHE A 339 16.13 -29.30 40.97
C PHE A 339 15.21 -28.52 41.93
N LEU A 340 13.88 -28.69 41.86
CA LEU A 340 12.88 -27.96 42.65
C LEU A 340 11.84 -28.92 43.28
N PRO A 341 12.24 -29.89 44.12
CA PRO A 341 11.34 -30.90 44.68
C PRO A 341 10.19 -30.33 45.55
N ARG A 342 10.34 -29.08 46.02
CA ARG A 342 9.31 -28.34 46.76
C ARG A 342 8.34 -27.55 45.88
N SER A 343 8.56 -27.47 44.55
CA SER A 343 7.67 -26.81 43.58
C SER A 343 6.18 -27.17 43.78
N PRO A 344 5.78 -28.46 43.79
CA PRO A 344 4.36 -28.82 43.91
C PRO A 344 3.76 -28.38 45.26
N GLN A 345 4.53 -28.41 46.34
CA GLN A 345 4.09 -27.96 47.66
C GLN A 345 3.98 -26.44 47.76
N LEU A 346 4.90 -25.71 47.12
CA LEU A 346 4.88 -24.25 47.01
C LEU A 346 3.74 -23.78 46.11
N ALA A 347 3.49 -24.44 44.97
CA ALA A 347 2.37 -24.16 44.08
C ALA A 347 1.02 -24.38 44.78
N GLU A 348 0.90 -25.47 45.56
CA GLU A 348 -0.29 -25.73 46.39
C GLU A 348 -0.43 -24.70 47.51
N ARG A 349 0.69 -24.27 48.13
CA ARG A 349 0.67 -23.24 49.17
C ARG A 349 0.34 -21.86 48.60
N ILE A 350 0.82 -21.53 47.40
CA ILE A 350 0.44 -20.33 46.64
C ILE A 350 -1.04 -20.41 46.27
N ARG A 351 -1.56 -21.58 45.86
CA ARG A 351 -2.99 -21.77 45.56
C ARG A 351 -3.87 -21.59 46.81
N ARG A 352 -3.39 -22.00 47.99
CA ARG A 352 -4.08 -21.81 49.28
C ARG A 352 -3.95 -20.39 49.85
N LEU A 353 -2.85 -19.69 49.55
CA LEU A 353 -2.61 -18.31 49.97
C LEU A 353 -3.14 -17.28 48.97
N ALA A 354 -3.31 -17.68 47.71
CA ALA A 354 -4.05 -16.91 46.72
C ALA A 354 -5.46 -16.72 47.28
N PRO A 355 -5.95 -15.47 47.39
CA PRO A 355 -7.20 -15.20 48.06
C PRO A 355 -8.36 -15.75 47.22
N THR A 356 -8.74 -17.02 47.43
CA THR A 356 -9.79 -17.68 46.64
C THR A 356 -11.16 -17.04 46.86
N SER A 357 -11.42 -16.42 48.02
CA SER A 357 -12.65 -15.65 48.27
C SER A 357 -12.57 -14.23 47.74
N ALA A 358 -11.53 -13.45 48.09
CA ALA A 358 -11.44 -12.05 47.66
C ALA A 358 -11.12 -11.87 46.17
N ALA A 359 -10.37 -12.79 45.55
CA ALA A 359 -10.16 -12.78 44.09
C ALA A 359 -11.40 -13.25 43.33
N SER A 360 -12.19 -14.17 43.90
CA SER A 360 -13.48 -14.58 43.31
C SER A 360 -14.53 -13.47 43.42
N GLU A 361 -14.58 -12.75 44.55
CA GLU A 361 -15.46 -11.60 44.74
C GLU A 361 -15.03 -10.42 43.85
N ALA A 362 -13.72 -10.14 43.75
CA ALA A 362 -13.19 -9.13 42.85
C ALA A 362 -13.42 -9.49 41.38
N ALA A 363 -13.22 -10.75 40.99
CA ALA A 363 -13.52 -11.23 39.63
C ALA A 363 -15.02 -11.12 39.31
N ALA A 364 -15.90 -11.42 40.27
CA ALA A 364 -17.34 -11.25 40.11
C ALA A 364 -17.73 -9.76 39.99
N ALA A 365 -17.10 -8.87 40.76
CA ALA A 365 -17.31 -7.42 40.67
C ALA A 365 -16.79 -6.82 39.35
N VAL A 366 -15.65 -7.31 38.85
CA VAL A 366 -15.12 -6.91 37.53
C VAL A 366 -16.03 -7.43 36.43
N THR A 367 -16.49 -8.67 36.52
CA THR A 367 -17.41 -9.28 35.55
C THR A 367 -18.73 -8.51 35.46
N SER A 368 -19.34 -8.18 36.61
CA SER A 368 -20.59 -7.41 36.64
C SER A 368 -20.41 -5.97 36.12
N SER A 369 -19.24 -5.39 36.35
CA SER A 369 -18.89 -4.07 35.79
C SER A 369 -18.71 -4.14 34.27
N VAL A 370 -18.03 -5.18 33.75
CA VAL A 370 -17.84 -5.40 32.31
C VAL A 370 -19.18 -5.62 31.60
N SER A 371 -20.07 -6.45 32.18
CA SER A 371 -21.42 -6.64 31.62
C SER A 371 -22.25 -5.36 31.67
N GLY A 372 -22.19 -4.60 32.76
CA GLY A 372 -22.90 -3.32 32.89
C GLY A 372 -22.45 -2.27 31.86
N VAL A 373 -21.15 -2.21 31.55
CA VAL A 373 -20.62 -1.34 30.48
C VAL A 373 -21.10 -1.82 29.12
N ALA A 374 -21.10 -3.13 28.86
CA ALA A 374 -21.58 -3.69 27.60
C ALA A 374 -23.07 -3.38 27.36
N GLU A 375 -23.92 -3.56 28.37
CA GLU A 375 -25.35 -3.21 28.31
C GLU A 375 -25.57 -1.71 28.10
N LEU A 376 -24.75 -0.84 28.72
CA LEU A 376 -24.80 0.60 28.47
C LEU A 376 -24.45 0.91 27.02
N CYS A 377 -23.36 0.35 26.48
CA CYS A 377 -22.95 0.53 25.09
C CYS A 377 -24.04 0.06 24.12
N GLN A 378 -24.64 -1.11 24.36
CA GLN A 378 -25.70 -1.64 23.54
C GLN A 378 -26.93 -0.71 23.52
N ARG A 379 -27.39 -0.25 24.70
CA ARG A 379 -28.50 0.73 24.79
C ARG A 379 -28.19 2.03 24.06
N ILE A 380 -26.96 2.53 24.13
CA ILE A 380 -26.53 3.73 23.40
C ILE A 380 -26.61 3.50 21.88
N VAL A 381 -26.13 2.35 21.39
CA VAL A 381 -26.16 1.99 19.97
C VAL A 381 -27.60 1.85 19.47
N GLU A 382 -28.45 1.12 20.18
CA GLU A 382 -29.87 0.92 19.84
C GLU A 382 -30.64 2.24 19.83
N SER A 383 -30.49 3.06 20.88
CA SER A 383 -31.10 4.39 20.96
C SER A 383 -30.61 5.30 19.82
N SER A 384 -29.32 5.27 19.50
CA SER A 384 -28.76 6.05 18.40
C SER A 384 -29.36 5.64 17.04
N ARG A 385 -29.53 4.34 16.80
CA ARG A 385 -30.16 3.82 15.56
C ARG A 385 -31.62 4.24 15.47
N GLN A 386 -32.41 4.00 16.51
CA GLN A 386 -33.81 4.41 16.57
C GLN A 386 -33.98 5.92 16.31
N LEU A 387 -33.15 6.76 16.94
CA LEU A 387 -33.17 8.21 16.73
C LEU A 387 -32.72 8.64 15.34
N ARG A 388 -31.81 7.90 14.71
CA ARG A 388 -31.32 8.17 13.35
C ARG A 388 -32.40 7.85 12.32
N ASP A 389 -33.08 6.73 12.48
CA ASP A 389 -34.08 6.22 11.53
C ASP A 389 -35.42 6.96 11.62
N MET A 390 -35.67 7.66 12.73
CA MET A 390 -36.80 8.59 12.84
C MET A 390 -36.66 9.76 11.86
N ALA A 391 -37.48 9.74 10.81
CA ALA A 391 -37.64 10.81 9.83
C ALA A 391 -39.09 11.37 9.86
N PRO A 392 -39.29 12.67 9.57
CA PRO A 392 -40.63 13.22 9.42
C PRO A 392 -41.36 12.56 8.24
N GLU A 393 -42.64 12.27 8.41
CA GLU A 393 -43.47 11.68 7.36
C GLU A 393 -43.70 12.71 6.25
N GLN A 394 -43.81 12.26 4.99
CA GLN A 394 -44.18 13.18 3.92
C GLN A 394 -45.63 13.64 4.10
N THR A 395 -45.82 14.93 4.29
CA THR A 395 -47.14 15.56 4.45
C THR A 395 -47.32 16.73 3.48
N ASP A 396 -48.54 16.92 2.96
CA ASP A 396 -48.87 17.99 2.00
C ASP A 396 -48.72 19.41 2.58
N SER A 397 -48.69 19.57 3.90
CA SER A 397 -48.56 20.87 4.57
C SER A 397 -47.17 21.05 5.17
N ARG A 398 -46.47 22.08 4.69
CA ARG A 398 -45.13 22.48 5.15
C ARG A 398 -45.08 22.69 6.67
N GLU A 399 -46.13 23.25 7.27
CA GLU A 399 -46.20 23.46 8.72
C GLU A 399 -46.22 22.15 9.53
N ARG A 400 -46.90 21.09 9.06
CA ARG A 400 -46.94 19.81 9.78
C ARG A 400 -45.60 19.11 9.70
N TYR A 401 -44.95 19.16 8.54
CA TYR A 401 -43.59 18.69 8.35
C TYR A 401 -42.60 19.40 9.29
N GLU A 402 -42.65 20.73 9.37
CA GLU A 402 -41.80 21.53 10.26
C GLU A 402 -42.03 21.22 11.75
N ARG A 403 -43.28 20.97 12.16
CA ARG A 403 -43.63 20.54 13.53
C ARG A 403 -43.07 19.15 13.85
N GLN A 404 -43.23 18.17 12.95
CA GLN A 404 -42.67 16.82 13.12
C GLN A 404 -41.15 16.85 13.18
N ALA A 405 -40.49 17.57 12.26
CA ALA A 405 -39.05 17.74 12.26
C ALA A 405 -38.54 18.39 13.56
N SER A 406 -39.22 19.41 14.05
CA SER A 406 -38.90 20.07 15.33
C SER A 406 -39.08 19.13 16.53
N GLN A 407 -40.10 18.28 16.52
CA GLN A 407 -40.31 17.27 17.56
C GLN A 407 -39.19 16.23 17.58
N ILE A 408 -38.79 15.71 16.42
CA ILE A 408 -37.67 14.77 16.28
C ILE A 408 -36.37 15.41 16.79
N GLN A 409 -36.10 16.68 16.43
CA GLN A 409 -34.93 17.39 16.95
C GLN A 409 -34.96 17.56 18.48
N ARG A 410 -36.12 17.85 19.07
CA ARG A 410 -36.27 17.92 20.53
C ARG A 410 -35.99 16.58 21.19
N LEU A 411 -36.46 15.47 20.62
CA LEU A 411 -36.17 14.12 21.11
C LEU A 411 -34.67 13.81 21.05
N LYS A 412 -34.01 14.13 19.93
CA LYS A 412 -32.55 13.95 19.77
C LYS A 412 -31.76 14.75 20.82
N ARG A 413 -32.12 16.02 21.06
CA ARG A 413 -31.48 16.87 22.08
C ARG A 413 -31.70 16.36 23.50
N LYS A 414 -32.91 15.87 23.80
CA LYS A 414 -33.23 15.28 25.10
C LYS A 414 -32.41 14.00 25.34
N ALA A 415 -32.39 13.09 24.37
CA ALA A 415 -31.62 11.84 24.45
C ALA A 415 -30.12 12.12 24.66
N LEU A 416 -29.55 13.12 23.96
CA LEU A 416 -28.17 13.54 24.14
C LEU A 416 -27.92 14.14 25.54
N SER A 417 -28.84 14.94 26.05
CA SER A 417 -28.74 15.51 27.40
C SER A 417 -28.82 14.44 28.49
N ASP A 418 -29.67 13.43 28.30
CA ASP A 418 -29.79 12.29 29.20
C ASP A 418 -28.55 11.39 29.11
N LEU A 419 -27.98 11.20 27.92
CA LEU A 419 -26.67 10.55 27.74
C LEU A 419 -25.58 11.26 28.56
N PHE A 420 -25.48 12.58 28.50
CA PHE A 420 -24.50 13.31 29.31
C PHE A 420 -24.65 13.08 30.82
N LYS A 421 -25.89 12.99 31.32
CA LYS A 421 -26.14 12.66 32.74
C LYS A 421 -25.69 11.24 33.06
N THR A 422 -26.01 10.26 32.20
CA THR A 422 -25.58 8.87 32.41
C THR A 422 -24.05 8.73 32.41
N LEU A 423 -23.34 9.45 31.52
CA LEU A 423 -21.88 9.46 31.49
C LEU A 423 -21.29 10.10 32.76
N GLN A 424 -21.92 11.17 33.29
CA GLN A 424 -21.52 11.78 34.56
C GLN A 424 -21.73 10.85 35.75
N GLN A 425 -22.86 10.15 35.79
CA GLN A 425 -23.16 9.15 36.81
C GLN A 425 -22.18 7.97 36.76
N ALA A 426 -21.72 7.59 35.57
CA ALA A 426 -20.66 6.60 35.37
C ALA A 426 -19.24 7.11 35.72
N GLY A 427 -19.08 8.36 36.16
CA GLY A 427 -17.81 8.93 36.60
C GLY A 427 -17.03 9.71 35.54
N LEU A 428 -17.55 9.87 34.32
CA LEU A 428 -16.92 10.69 33.29
C LEU A 428 -17.24 12.17 33.49
N SER A 429 -16.27 13.06 33.22
CA SER A 429 -16.45 14.50 33.36
C SER A 429 -15.91 15.24 32.15
N TYR A 430 -16.80 15.94 31.43
CA TYR A 430 -16.39 16.79 30.31
C TYR A 430 -15.47 17.93 30.76
N ARG A 431 -15.61 18.44 31.99
CA ARG A 431 -14.73 19.50 32.53
C ARG A 431 -13.30 19.01 32.69
N LYS A 432 -13.12 17.79 33.20
CA LYS A 432 -11.79 17.16 33.30
C LYS A 432 -11.17 17.00 31.91
N GLY A 433 -11.95 16.58 30.91
CA GLY A 433 -11.51 16.52 29.51
C GLY A 433 -11.21 17.89 28.89
N ARG A 434 -11.89 18.96 29.30
CA ARG A 434 -11.61 20.31 28.80
C ARG A 434 -10.33 20.92 29.34
N LEU A 435 -10.06 20.73 30.63
CA LEU A 435 -8.75 21.12 31.24
C LEU A 435 -7.58 20.40 30.56
N ALA A 436 -7.91 19.30 29.92
CA ALA A 436 -7.07 18.35 29.25
C ALA A 436 -7.07 18.50 27.72
N ALA A 437 -7.74 19.53 27.19
CA ALA A 437 -7.95 19.68 25.76
C ALA A 437 -6.61 19.72 25.01
N LEU A 438 -6.60 19.05 23.87
CA LEU A 438 -5.46 19.00 22.97
C LEU A 438 -5.73 19.96 21.80
N SER A 439 -4.69 20.65 21.37
CA SER A 439 -4.76 21.75 20.41
C SER A 439 -4.81 21.24 18.98
N SER A 440 -4.20 20.08 18.72
CA SER A 440 -3.97 19.53 17.39
C SER A 440 -4.37 18.05 17.29
N LEU A 441 -4.77 17.61 16.10
CA LEU A 441 -5.04 16.19 15.83
C LEU A 441 -3.79 15.32 16.06
N ASP A 442 -2.60 15.88 15.82
CA ASP A 442 -1.33 15.19 16.06
C ASP A 442 -1.05 15.00 17.55
N GLU A 443 -1.49 15.91 18.42
CA GLU A 443 -1.45 15.69 19.87
C GLU A 443 -2.42 14.58 20.30
N HIS A 444 -3.61 14.50 19.72
CA HIS A 444 -4.52 13.38 19.97
C HIS A 444 -3.92 12.05 19.54
N ARG A 445 -3.31 12.00 18.34
CA ARG A 445 -2.61 10.82 17.83
C ARG A 445 -1.42 10.47 18.70
N CYS A 446 -0.59 11.44 19.09
CA CYS A 446 0.56 11.22 19.96
C CYS A 446 0.14 10.67 21.31
N LEU A 447 -0.91 11.22 21.91
CA LEU A 447 -1.44 10.72 23.17
C LEU A 447 -1.80 9.24 22.99
N LEU A 448 -2.59 8.90 21.97
CA LEU A 448 -2.96 7.52 21.66
C LEU A 448 -1.76 6.61 21.35
N PHE A 449 -0.81 7.08 20.57
CA PHE A 449 0.29 6.24 20.11
C PHE A 449 1.37 6.05 21.17
N SER A 450 1.45 6.89 22.19
CA SER A 450 2.45 6.73 23.26
C SER A 450 2.11 5.62 24.27
N PHE A 451 0.99 4.93 24.11
CA PHE A 451 0.53 3.92 25.06
C PHE A 451 1.11 2.54 24.78
N ALA A 452 1.70 1.93 25.81
CA ALA A 452 2.20 0.57 25.72
C ALA A 452 1.04 -0.42 25.47
N SER A 453 1.32 -1.47 24.70
CA SER A 453 0.48 -2.69 24.55
C SER A 453 -0.62 -2.72 23.48
N PHE A 454 -0.84 -1.70 22.64
CA PHE A 454 -1.83 -1.88 21.54
C PHE A 454 -1.34 -2.77 20.40
N HIS A 455 -0.03 -2.94 20.28
CA HIS A 455 0.63 -3.68 19.21
C HIS A 455 0.86 -5.15 19.50
N GLN A 456 0.97 -5.51 20.78
CA GLN A 456 1.37 -6.85 21.20
C GLN A 456 0.26 -7.89 21.08
N ARG A 457 -0.93 -7.54 20.59
CA ARG A 457 -2.03 -8.48 20.51
C ARG A 457 -2.72 -8.36 19.16
N ASP A 458 -2.45 -9.33 18.29
CA ASP A 458 -3.39 -9.79 17.26
C ASP A 458 -4.65 -10.39 17.94
N CYS A 459 -5.24 -9.67 18.88
CA CYS A 459 -6.49 -10.01 19.53
C CYS A 459 -7.56 -9.04 19.05
N HIS A 460 -8.80 -9.53 18.97
CA HIS A 460 -9.96 -8.73 18.57
C HIS A 460 -10.04 -7.39 19.37
N ALA A 461 -9.67 -7.40 20.66
CA ALA A 461 -9.66 -6.20 21.51
C ALA A 461 -8.79 -5.06 20.96
N GLY A 462 -7.58 -5.37 20.48
CA GLY A 462 -6.66 -4.37 19.93
C GLY A 462 -7.21 -3.72 18.66
N GLN A 463 -7.85 -4.51 17.80
CA GLN A 463 -8.49 -4.02 16.58
C GLN A 463 -9.69 -3.10 16.90
N HIS A 464 -10.56 -3.47 17.85
CA HIS A 464 -11.69 -2.61 18.26
C HIS A 464 -11.21 -1.28 18.83
N LEU A 465 -10.11 -1.30 19.59
CA LEU A 465 -9.54 -0.08 20.13
C LEU A 465 -8.98 0.83 19.03
N LEU A 466 -8.24 0.30 18.04
CA LEU A 466 -7.76 1.07 16.88
C LEU A 466 -8.92 1.67 16.07
N ARG A 467 -10.01 0.92 15.88
CA ARG A 467 -11.25 1.44 15.26
C ARG A 467 -11.87 2.56 16.11
N GLY A 468 -11.92 2.38 17.43
CA GLY A 468 -12.37 3.41 18.37
C GLY A 468 -11.54 4.69 18.29
N MET A 469 -10.22 4.56 18.16
CA MET A 469 -9.31 5.69 17.92
C MET A 469 -9.61 6.41 16.61
N HIS A 470 -9.78 5.66 15.51
CA HIS A 470 -10.17 6.25 14.22
C HIS A 470 -11.46 7.06 14.36
N ARG A 471 -12.52 6.46 14.94
CA ARG A 471 -13.81 7.13 15.13
C ARG A 471 -13.67 8.37 16.00
N ARG A 472 -12.85 8.33 17.05
CA ARG A 472 -12.57 9.51 17.88
C ARG A 472 -11.89 10.61 17.07
N LEU A 473 -10.85 10.30 16.30
CA LEU A 473 -10.14 11.28 15.48
C LEU A 473 -11.03 11.86 14.38
N ALA A 474 -11.86 11.03 13.74
CA ALA A 474 -12.87 11.45 12.78
C ALA A 474 -13.92 12.37 13.44
N MET A 475 -14.37 12.04 14.65
CA MET A 475 -15.25 12.89 15.44
C MET A 475 -14.58 14.24 15.76
N THR A 476 -13.31 14.26 16.20
CA THR A 476 -12.59 15.52 16.45
C THR A 476 -12.50 16.36 15.18
N SER A 477 -12.19 15.74 14.04
CA SER A 477 -12.11 16.43 12.74
C SER A 477 -13.46 17.04 12.33
N THR A 478 -14.57 16.31 12.50
CA THR A 478 -15.91 16.83 12.17
C THR A 478 -16.38 17.92 13.13
N LEU A 479 -16.08 17.80 14.42
CA LEU A 479 -16.42 18.80 15.44
C LEU A 479 -15.64 20.11 15.24
N THR A 480 -14.33 20.02 14.96
CA THR A 480 -13.47 21.18 14.68
C THR A 480 -13.76 21.83 13.32
N GLY A 481 -14.19 21.04 12.32
CA GLY A 481 -14.57 21.50 10.99
C GLY A 481 -15.88 22.29 10.92
N GLY A 482 -16.57 22.52 12.05
CA GLY A 482 -17.73 23.41 12.13
C GLY A 482 -19.04 22.84 11.56
N ALA A 483 -19.03 21.64 10.99
CA ALA A 483 -20.20 21.01 10.36
C ALA A 483 -21.39 20.83 11.34
N CYS A 484 -21.10 20.55 12.61
CA CYS A 484 -22.11 20.28 13.64
C CYS A 484 -22.64 21.53 14.37
N THR A 485 -22.08 22.72 14.08
CA THR A 485 -22.37 23.96 14.85
C THR A 485 -23.83 24.39 14.76
N LYS A 486 -24.50 24.14 13.63
CA LYS A 486 -25.91 24.50 13.41
C LYS A 486 -26.89 23.67 14.22
N GLU A 487 -26.55 22.41 14.56
CA GLU A 487 -27.49 21.47 15.19
C GLU A 487 -27.27 21.32 16.71
N LEU A 488 -26.00 21.22 17.14
CA LEU A 488 -25.61 20.97 18.53
C LEU A 488 -25.26 22.25 19.32
N GLY A 489 -24.88 23.33 18.63
CA GLY A 489 -24.32 24.53 19.26
C GLY A 489 -22.92 24.28 19.88
N LEU A 490 -22.24 25.36 20.27
CA LEU A 490 -20.86 25.30 20.77
C LEU A 490 -20.74 24.51 22.10
N ASP A 491 -21.65 24.72 23.05
CA ASP A 491 -21.63 24.02 24.35
C ASP A 491 -21.83 22.50 24.18
N GLY A 492 -22.68 22.06 23.24
CA GLY A 492 -22.85 20.64 22.93
C GLY A 492 -21.57 20.01 22.38
N ILE A 493 -20.89 20.72 21.47
CA ILE A 493 -19.61 20.29 20.88
C ILE A 493 -18.54 20.17 21.97
N GLU A 494 -18.39 21.19 22.82
CA GLU A 494 -17.40 21.19 23.91
C GLU A 494 -17.63 20.06 24.92
N ARG A 495 -18.90 19.72 25.20
CA ARG A 495 -19.23 18.60 26.09
C ARG A 495 -18.89 17.26 25.46
N CYS A 496 -19.26 17.04 24.20
CA CYS A 496 -18.92 15.80 23.47
C CYS A 496 -17.41 15.59 23.42
N ASP A 497 -16.66 16.64 23.09
CA ASP A 497 -15.21 16.59 23.01
C ASP A 497 -14.57 16.36 24.39
N GLY A 498 -15.08 17.04 25.43
CA GLY A 498 -14.63 16.86 26.80
C GLY A 498 -14.87 15.45 27.36
N PHE A 499 -16.07 14.88 27.18
CA PHE A 499 -16.35 13.52 27.67
C PHE A 499 -15.46 12.48 26.98
N SER A 500 -15.34 12.57 25.67
CA SER A 500 -14.53 11.63 24.89
C SER A 500 -13.04 11.75 25.20
N LEU A 501 -12.52 12.97 25.42
CA LEU A 501 -11.13 13.17 25.79
C LEU A 501 -10.82 12.68 27.22
N HIS A 502 -11.75 12.86 28.16
CA HIS A 502 -11.59 12.30 29.50
C HIS A 502 -11.55 10.77 29.47
N LEU A 503 -12.42 10.13 28.68
CA LEU A 503 -12.40 8.67 28.49
C LEU A 503 -11.07 8.21 27.87
N GLN A 504 -10.58 8.92 26.85
CA GLN A 504 -9.30 8.64 26.21
C GLN A 504 -8.12 8.73 27.20
N ARG A 505 -8.17 9.68 28.14
CA ARG A 505 -7.16 9.79 29.21
C ARG A 505 -7.30 8.73 30.29
N LEU A 506 -8.51 8.32 30.65
CA LEU A 506 -8.66 7.18 31.56
C LEU A 506 -8.06 5.92 30.96
N LEU A 507 -8.29 5.68 29.66
CA LEU A 507 -7.63 4.58 28.94
C LEU A 507 -6.10 4.74 28.92
N ALA A 508 -5.62 5.97 28.71
CA ALA A 508 -4.20 6.32 28.77
C ALA A 508 -3.55 5.93 30.10
N ASP A 509 -4.19 6.34 31.20
CA ASP A 509 -3.68 6.16 32.55
C ASP A 509 -3.77 4.69 32.98
N LEU A 510 -4.82 3.97 32.56
CA LEU A 510 -4.96 2.53 32.78
C LEU A 510 -3.89 1.71 32.06
N CYS A 511 -3.45 2.11 30.86
CA CYS A 511 -2.39 1.41 30.13
C CYS A 511 -0.98 1.70 30.68
N ARG A 512 -0.83 2.70 31.56
CA ARG A 512 0.44 3.02 32.24
C ARG A 512 0.61 2.29 33.58
N LEU A 513 -0.50 1.88 34.20
CA LEU A 513 -0.56 1.05 35.40
C LEU A 513 -0.35 -0.42 35.04
#